data_AF-A0A2S7CY38-F1
#
_entry.id   AF-A0A2S7CY38-F1
#
_cell.length_a   1.000
_cell.length_b   1.000
_cell.length_c   1.000
_cell.angle_alpha   90.00
_cell.angle_beta   90.00
_cell.angle_gamma   90.00
#
_symmetry.space_group_name_H-M   'P 1'
#
loop_
_entity.id
_entity.type
_entity.pdbx_description
1 polymer ?
#
loop_
_entity_poly.entity_id
_entity_poly.type
_entity_poly.pdbx_seq_one_letter_code
_entity_poly.pdbx_strand_id
1 'polypeptide(L)'
;MEWVSLVTLIASVLSSIAATLAAYGAITGAKAWKASVRYERRCDAVTAWVGGAATFRGRLKFIYGGNLTWPEDKDEIEYLSAHFWAWVALWPSVNASLTGEAKVHAQRLWTAVFDEYREVMSGTALDRLEAAVEAVYNSELLHDLYKNPH
;
A
#
# COMPACT_ATOMS: atom_id res chain seq x y z
N MET A 1 -26.66 -30.55 -53.69
CA MET A 1 -26.86 -29.85 -52.40
C MET A 1 -25.78 -30.18 -51.36
N GLU A 2 -24.77 -31.01 -51.66
CA GLU A 2 -23.76 -31.46 -50.68
C GLU A 2 -22.62 -30.46 -50.42
N TRP A 3 -22.36 -29.54 -51.36
CA TRP A 3 -21.29 -28.54 -51.24
C TRP A 3 -21.52 -27.50 -50.14
N VAL A 4 -22.78 -27.13 -49.90
CA VAL A 4 -23.11 -26.12 -48.89
C VAL A 4 -22.90 -26.68 -47.48
N SER A 5 -23.27 -27.94 -47.21
CA SER A 5 -23.09 -28.52 -45.87
C SER A 5 -21.61 -28.69 -45.49
N LEU A 6 -20.76 -29.03 -46.46
CA LEU A 6 -19.32 -29.20 -46.23
C LEU A 6 -18.62 -27.88 -45.89
N VAL A 7 -19.00 -26.80 -46.58
CA VAL A 7 -18.50 -25.44 -46.32
C VAL A 7 -18.95 -24.94 -44.94
N THR A 8 -20.21 -25.18 -44.55
CA THR A 8 -20.71 -24.78 -43.23
C THR A 8 -20.02 -25.54 -42.10
N LEU A 9 -19.66 -26.81 -42.31
CA LEU A 9 -18.97 -27.65 -41.33
C LEU A 9 -17.49 -27.21 -41.16
N ILE A 10 -16.81 -26.89 -42.26
CA ILE A 10 -15.45 -26.33 -42.23
C ILE A 10 -15.44 -24.94 -41.59
N ALA A 11 -16.42 -24.09 -41.93
CA ALA A 11 -16.56 -22.75 -41.34
C ALA A 11 -16.82 -22.81 -39.83
N SER A 12 -17.61 -23.78 -39.34
CA SER A 12 -17.86 -23.96 -37.90
C SER A 12 -16.65 -24.52 -37.15
N VAL A 13 -15.85 -25.39 -37.78
CA VAL A 13 -14.56 -25.85 -37.22
C VAL A 13 -13.51 -24.73 -37.17
N LEU A 14 -13.40 -23.92 -38.23
CA LEU A 14 -12.50 -22.76 -38.23
C LEU A 14 -12.95 -21.69 -37.22
N SER A 15 -14.26 -21.49 -37.08
CA SER A 15 -14.82 -20.56 -36.09
C SER A 15 -14.60 -21.04 -34.65
N SER A 16 -14.65 -22.35 -34.38
CA SER A 16 -14.38 -22.90 -33.05
C SER A 16 -12.89 -22.82 -32.66
N ILE A 17 -11.98 -23.01 -33.62
CA ILE A 17 -10.54 -22.79 -33.42
C ILE A 17 -10.26 -21.30 -33.17
N ALA A 18 -10.84 -20.41 -33.98
CA ALA A 18 -10.71 -18.96 -33.80
C ALA A 18 -11.28 -18.50 -32.44
N ALA A 19 -12.43 -19.04 -32.02
CA ALA A 19 -13.02 -18.76 -30.70
C ALA A 19 -12.14 -19.28 -29.55
N THR A 20 -11.50 -20.43 -29.71
CA THR A 20 -10.59 -21.00 -28.70
C THR A 20 -9.32 -20.17 -28.56
N LEU A 21 -8.75 -19.69 -29.67
CA LEU A 21 -7.60 -18.79 -29.67
C LEU A 21 -7.95 -17.42 -29.07
N ALA A 22 -9.11 -16.88 -29.42
CA ALA A 22 -9.61 -15.63 -28.83
C ALA A 22 -9.88 -15.78 -27.32
N ALA A 23 -10.45 -16.91 -26.88
CA ALA A 23 -10.66 -17.21 -25.46
C ALA A 23 -9.33 -17.36 -24.71
N TYR A 24 -8.32 -17.99 -25.31
CA TYR A 24 -6.98 -18.09 -24.73
C TYR A 24 -6.34 -16.70 -24.59
N GLY A 25 -6.41 -15.87 -25.63
CA GLY A 25 -5.95 -14.48 -25.61
C GLY A 25 -6.70 -13.61 -24.59
N ALA A 26 -8.01 -13.83 -24.42
CA ALA A 26 -8.80 -13.14 -23.41
C ALA A 26 -8.42 -13.55 -21.98
N ILE A 27 -8.11 -14.84 -21.74
CA ILE A 27 -7.66 -15.32 -20.43
C ILE A 27 -6.27 -14.78 -20.09
N THR A 28 -5.33 -14.81 -21.04
CA THR A 28 -3.98 -14.26 -20.82
C THR A 28 -4.05 -12.74 -20.64
N GLY A 29 -4.84 -12.04 -21.45
CA GLY A 29 -5.10 -10.61 -21.30
C GLY A 29 -5.75 -10.27 -19.95
N ALA A 30 -6.75 -11.04 -19.51
CA ALA A 30 -7.40 -10.85 -18.22
C ALA A 30 -6.45 -11.12 -17.03
N LYS A 31 -5.53 -12.08 -17.17
CA LYS A 31 -4.48 -12.33 -16.17
C LYS A 31 -3.49 -11.18 -16.09
N ALA A 32 -3.01 -10.69 -17.24
CA ALA A 32 -2.11 -9.56 -17.33
C ALA A 32 -2.75 -8.28 -16.75
N TRP A 33 -4.01 -8.01 -17.09
CA TRP A 33 -4.77 -6.88 -16.55
C TRP A 33 -5.00 -6.99 -15.04
N LYS A 34 -5.37 -8.17 -14.53
CA LYS A 34 -5.50 -8.37 -13.08
C LYS A 34 -4.16 -8.16 -12.36
N ALA A 35 -3.05 -8.55 -12.98
CA ALA A 35 -1.72 -8.32 -12.43
C ALA A 35 -1.37 -6.83 -12.41
N SER A 36 -1.64 -6.08 -13.50
CA SER A 36 -1.39 -4.64 -13.56
C SER A 36 -2.23 -3.87 -12.54
N VAL A 37 -3.52 -4.17 -12.41
CA VAL A 37 -4.41 -3.52 -11.43
C VAL A 37 -3.96 -3.80 -9.99
N ARG A 38 -3.48 -5.02 -9.69
CA ARG A 38 -2.93 -5.33 -8.36
C ARG A 38 -1.64 -4.56 -8.09
N TYR A 39 -0.78 -4.42 -9.11
CA TYR A 39 0.44 -3.64 -9.01
C TYR A 39 0.15 -2.16 -8.74
N GLU A 40 -0.75 -1.55 -9.51
CA GLU A 40 -1.17 -0.15 -9.35
C GLU A 40 -1.73 0.09 -7.95
N ARG A 41 -2.70 -0.74 -7.50
CA ARG A 41 -3.28 -0.63 -6.15
C ARG A 41 -2.24 -0.72 -5.05
N ARG A 42 -1.25 -1.60 -5.21
CA ARG A 42 -0.15 -1.75 -4.25
C ARG A 42 0.71 -0.48 -4.21
N CYS A 43 1.08 0.05 -5.37
CA CYS A 43 1.86 1.28 -5.45
C CYS A 43 1.11 2.44 -4.81
N ASP A 44 -0.15 2.65 -5.18
CA ASP A 44 -1.00 3.70 -4.63
C ASP A 44 -1.12 3.61 -3.11
N ALA A 45 -1.35 2.39 -2.59
CA ALA A 45 -1.44 2.16 -1.15
C ALA A 45 -0.12 2.50 -0.42
N VAL A 46 1.01 2.01 -0.94
CA VAL A 46 2.34 2.25 -0.34
C VAL A 46 2.70 3.73 -0.43
N THR A 47 2.52 4.37 -1.59
CA THR A 47 2.78 5.80 -1.79
C THR A 47 1.93 6.66 -0.86
N ALA A 48 0.63 6.35 -0.71
CA ALA A 48 -0.24 7.07 0.21
C ALA A 48 0.25 6.95 1.66
N TRP A 49 0.62 5.75 2.10
CA TRP A 49 1.08 5.52 3.48
C TRP A 49 2.45 6.16 3.76
N VAL A 50 3.41 6.05 2.84
CA VAL A 50 4.72 6.72 2.95
C VAL A 50 4.58 8.24 2.91
N GLY A 51 3.73 8.77 2.02
CA GLY A 51 3.41 10.21 1.97
C GLY A 51 2.69 10.71 3.24
N GLY A 52 1.82 9.87 3.81
CA GLY A 52 1.21 10.11 5.12
C GLY A 52 2.26 10.17 6.24
N ALA A 53 3.25 9.28 6.22
CA ALA A 53 4.37 9.29 7.16
C ALA A 53 5.19 10.59 7.07
N ALA A 54 5.50 11.05 5.84
CA ALA A 54 6.19 12.32 5.62
C ALA A 54 5.39 13.52 6.17
N THR A 55 4.07 13.52 5.95
CA THR A 55 3.17 14.56 6.47
C THR A 55 3.15 14.55 7.99
N PHE A 56 2.99 13.37 8.60
CA PHE A 56 2.97 13.22 10.06
C PHE A 56 4.31 13.63 10.68
N ARG A 57 5.44 13.22 10.10
CA ARG A 57 6.77 13.68 10.52
C ARG A 57 6.90 15.20 10.48
N GLY A 58 6.42 15.83 9.41
CA GLY A 58 6.38 17.29 9.32
C GLY A 58 5.62 17.92 10.48
N ARG A 59 4.51 17.32 10.91
CA ARG A 59 3.73 17.77 12.08
C ARG A 59 4.43 17.53 13.41
N LEU A 60 5.09 16.38 13.58
CA LEU A 60 5.91 16.11 14.76
C LEU A 60 6.95 17.21 14.99
N LYS A 61 7.60 17.68 13.91
CA LYS A 61 8.57 18.79 13.95
C LYS A 61 7.98 20.15 14.35
N PHE A 62 6.68 20.38 14.18
CA PHE A 62 6.02 21.61 14.64
C PHE A 62 5.72 21.62 16.13
N ILE A 63 5.52 20.44 16.71
CA ILE A 63 5.28 20.24 18.15
C ILE A 63 6.63 20.23 18.90
N TYR A 64 7.76 20.24 18.18
CA TYR A 64 9.09 20.10 18.78
C TYR A 64 9.48 21.33 19.62
N GLY A 65 9.61 21.08 20.93
CA GLY A 65 10.09 21.99 21.96
C GLY A 65 10.30 21.36 23.35
N GLY A 66 9.76 20.16 23.63
CA GLY A 66 9.90 19.49 24.93
C GLY A 66 9.21 18.12 25.03
N ASN A 67 9.11 17.59 26.27
CA ASN A 67 8.31 16.41 26.60
C ASN A 67 6.82 16.77 26.65
N LEU A 68 5.96 15.93 26.07
CA LEU A 68 4.52 16.06 26.26
C LEU A 68 4.11 15.47 27.61
N THR A 69 3.43 16.26 28.42
CA THR A 69 2.96 15.87 29.76
C THR A 69 1.43 15.94 29.80
N TRP A 70 0.82 14.85 30.27
CA TRP A 70 -0.62 14.85 30.57
C TRP A 70 -0.85 15.38 32.00
N PRO A 71 -1.84 16.27 32.22
CA PRO A 71 -2.77 16.89 31.25
C PRO A 71 -2.34 18.24 30.66
N GLU A 72 -1.15 18.74 30.99
CA GLU A 72 -0.68 20.08 30.66
C GLU A 72 -0.67 20.35 29.14
N ASP A 73 -0.26 19.37 28.34
CA ASP A 73 -0.10 19.49 26.89
C ASP A 73 -1.26 18.85 26.10
N LYS A 74 -2.45 18.79 26.71
CA LYS A 74 -3.64 18.10 26.15
C LYS A 74 -3.92 18.45 24.69
N ASP A 75 -3.96 19.72 24.32
CA ASP A 75 -4.33 20.15 22.97
C ASP A 75 -3.30 19.69 21.93
N GLU A 76 -2.01 19.69 22.29
CA GLU A 76 -0.93 19.19 21.44
C GLU A 76 -0.99 17.66 21.29
N ILE A 77 -1.30 16.96 22.37
CA ILE A 77 -1.49 15.52 22.38
C ILE A 77 -2.69 15.14 21.50
N GLU A 78 -3.83 15.83 21.64
CA GLU A 78 -5.01 15.60 20.80
C GLU A 78 -4.73 15.88 19.32
N TYR A 79 -4.00 16.96 19.03
CA TYR A 79 -3.55 17.29 17.68
C TYR A 79 -2.64 16.18 17.10
N LEU A 80 -1.66 15.73 17.87
CA LEU A 80 -0.75 14.65 17.49
C LEU A 80 -1.51 13.34 17.25
N SER A 81 -2.40 12.96 18.17
CA SER A 81 -3.24 11.78 18.06
C SER A 81 -4.12 11.81 16.81
N ALA A 82 -4.75 12.94 16.50
CA ALA A 82 -5.58 13.07 15.31
C ALA A 82 -4.79 12.82 14.02
N HIS A 83 -3.58 13.37 13.91
CA HIS A 83 -2.72 13.17 12.74
C HIS A 83 -2.15 11.76 12.67
N PHE A 84 -1.80 11.18 13.82
CA PHE A 84 -1.39 9.79 13.89
C PHE A 84 -2.50 8.89 13.35
N TRP A 85 -3.72 8.98 13.89
CA TRP A 85 -4.84 8.13 13.47
C TRP A 85 -5.26 8.34 12.01
N ALA A 86 -5.16 9.56 11.49
CA ALA A 86 -5.37 9.83 10.06
C ALA A 86 -4.36 9.06 9.19
N TRP A 87 -3.10 8.97 9.61
CA TRP A 87 -2.09 8.17 8.92
C TRP A 87 -2.28 6.66 9.13
N VAL A 88 -2.63 6.22 10.35
CA VAL A 88 -2.96 4.81 10.67
C VAL A 88 -4.09 4.28 9.78
N ALA A 89 -5.07 5.12 9.44
CA ALA A 89 -6.19 4.73 8.58
C ALA A 89 -5.75 4.23 7.18
N LEU A 90 -4.54 4.55 6.73
CA LEU A 90 -3.97 4.08 5.47
C LEU A 90 -3.37 2.66 5.55
N TRP A 91 -3.02 2.20 6.76
CA TRP A 91 -2.34 0.93 6.99
C TRP A 91 -3.09 -0.32 6.46
N PRO A 92 -4.42 -0.47 6.63
CA PRO A 92 -5.15 -1.65 6.15
C PRO A 92 -4.96 -1.91 4.65
N SER A 93 -4.94 -0.86 3.84
CA SER A 93 -4.75 -0.95 2.38
C SER A 93 -3.35 -1.47 2.05
N VAL A 94 -2.32 -0.98 2.74
CA VAL A 94 -0.93 -1.44 2.59
C VAL A 94 -0.80 -2.91 2.98
N ASN A 95 -1.29 -3.27 4.17
CA ASN A 95 -1.20 -4.63 4.69
C ASN A 95 -1.94 -5.67 3.81
N ALA A 96 -3.04 -5.27 3.17
CA ALA A 96 -3.76 -6.10 2.21
C ALA A 96 -3.04 -6.24 0.87
N SER A 97 -2.31 -5.20 0.44
CA SER A 97 -1.68 -5.12 -0.88
C SER A 97 -0.26 -5.70 -0.92
N LEU A 98 0.41 -5.81 0.23
CA LEU A 98 1.76 -6.37 0.34
C LEU A 98 1.75 -7.88 0.62
N THR A 99 2.78 -8.56 0.11
CA THR A 99 3.05 -10.00 0.31
C THR A 99 4.54 -10.25 0.50
N GLY A 100 4.91 -11.40 1.07
CA GLY A 100 6.32 -11.81 1.22
C GLY A 100 7.13 -10.88 2.12
N GLU A 101 8.41 -10.67 1.77
CA GLU A 101 9.36 -9.86 2.54
C GLU A 101 8.89 -8.42 2.74
N ALA A 102 8.34 -7.80 1.69
CA ALA A 102 7.79 -6.44 1.76
C ALA A 102 6.72 -6.30 2.84
N LYS A 103 5.84 -7.30 2.99
CA LYS A 103 4.80 -7.30 4.02
C LYS A 103 5.41 -7.38 5.42
N VAL A 104 6.36 -8.30 5.61
CA VAL A 104 7.04 -8.49 6.90
C VAL A 104 7.80 -7.23 7.31
N HIS A 105 8.51 -6.61 6.37
CA HIS A 105 9.22 -5.35 6.60
C HIS A 105 8.27 -4.20 6.96
N ALA A 106 7.20 -4.02 6.20
CA ALA A 106 6.19 -2.99 6.47
C ALA A 106 5.53 -3.20 7.85
N GLN A 107 5.22 -4.44 8.22
CA GLN A 107 4.66 -4.79 9.53
C GLN A 107 5.61 -4.44 10.66
N ARG A 108 6.91 -4.73 10.52
CA ARG A 108 7.92 -4.38 11.52
C ARG A 108 8.01 -2.87 11.72
N LEU A 109 8.02 -2.11 10.64
CA LEU A 109 8.02 -0.65 10.67
C LEU A 109 6.75 -0.09 11.33
N TRP A 110 5.59 -0.63 10.97
CA TRP A 110 4.31 -0.28 11.57
C TRP A 110 4.29 -0.54 13.09
N THR A 111 4.74 -1.72 13.52
CA THR A 111 4.80 -2.06 14.94
C THR A 111 5.72 -1.13 15.72
N ALA A 112 6.91 -0.84 15.19
CA ALA A 112 7.86 0.08 15.84
C ALA A 112 7.24 1.47 16.06
N VAL A 113 6.56 2.01 15.04
CA VAL A 113 5.86 3.29 15.15
C VAL A 113 4.74 3.25 16.20
N PHE A 114 3.94 2.19 16.20
CA PHE A 114 2.84 2.03 17.14
C PHE A 114 3.32 1.93 18.58
N ASP A 115 4.40 1.17 18.81
CA ASP A 115 5.02 1.04 20.13
C ASP A 115 5.55 2.40 20.62
N GLU A 116 6.30 3.12 19.80
CA GLU A 116 6.81 4.45 20.18
C GLU A 116 5.68 5.46 20.40
N TYR A 117 4.61 5.42 19.61
CA TYR A 117 3.42 6.25 19.85
C TYR A 117 2.79 5.94 21.20
N ARG A 118 2.67 4.66 21.57
CA ARG A 118 2.15 4.25 22.88
C ARG A 118 3.02 4.77 24.01
N GLU A 119 4.34 4.75 23.86
CA GLU A 119 5.27 5.32 24.84
C GLU A 119 5.14 6.86 24.93
N VAL A 120 4.92 7.57 23.82
CA VAL A 120 4.62 9.02 23.88
C VAL A 120 3.33 9.26 24.66
N MET A 121 2.29 8.46 24.44
CA MET A 121 1.03 8.58 25.19
C MET A 121 1.16 8.22 26.68
N SER A 122 2.21 7.51 27.08
CA SER A 122 2.52 7.21 28.49
C SER A 122 3.43 8.26 29.16
N GLY A 123 3.80 9.34 28.46
CA GLY A 123 4.58 10.45 28.99
C GLY A 123 6.07 10.45 28.62
N THR A 124 6.44 9.76 27.54
CA THR A 124 7.83 9.68 27.05
C THR A 124 8.13 10.73 25.97
N ALA A 125 9.41 11.01 25.73
CA ALA A 125 9.85 12.00 24.74
C ALA A 125 9.50 11.63 23.27
N LEU A 126 9.23 12.66 22.45
CA LEU A 126 8.78 12.55 21.05
C LEU A 126 9.86 12.04 20.08
N ASP A 127 11.13 12.14 20.43
CA ASP A 127 12.27 11.87 19.54
C ASP A 127 12.25 10.46 18.94
N ARG A 128 11.85 9.47 19.73
CA ARG A 128 11.81 8.07 19.29
C ARG A 128 10.66 7.82 18.32
N LEU A 129 9.51 8.46 18.53
CA LEU A 129 8.40 8.42 17.59
C LEU A 129 8.81 9.08 16.27
N GLU A 130 9.49 10.23 16.31
CA GLU A 130 10.01 10.86 15.09
C GLU A 130 10.95 9.92 14.33
N ALA A 131 11.91 9.30 15.02
CA ALA A 131 12.85 8.35 14.42
C ALA A 131 12.14 7.13 13.80
N ALA A 132 11.12 6.60 14.47
CA ALA A 132 10.32 5.49 13.95
C ALA A 132 9.53 5.88 12.68
N VAL A 133 8.91 7.06 12.67
CA VAL A 133 8.19 7.59 11.50
C VAL A 133 9.17 7.87 10.35
N GLU A 134 10.35 8.40 10.67
CA GLU A 134 11.42 8.63 9.69
C GLU A 134 11.94 7.34 9.07
N ALA A 135 12.01 6.24 9.83
CA ALA A 135 12.35 4.93 9.29
C ALA A 135 11.31 4.42 8.27
N VAL A 136 10.01 4.72 8.46
CA VAL A 136 8.99 4.41 7.45
C VAL A 136 9.21 5.22 6.18
N TYR A 137 9.40 6.54 6.34
CA TYR A 137 9.63 7.46 5.23
C TYR A 137 10.90 7.13 4.44
N ASN A 138 11.97 6.69 5.10
CA ASN A 138 13.25 6.38 4.45
C ASN A 138 13.39 4.90 4.03
N SER A 139 12.34 4.09 4.10
CA SER A 139 12.42 2.67 3.73
C SER A 139 12.67 2.49 2.24
N GLU A 140 13.90 2.14 1.87
CA GLU A 140 14.30 1.84 0.48
C GLU A 140 13.44 0.74 -0.12
N LEU A 141 13.19 -0.34 0.63
CA LEU A 141 12.36 -1.46 0.19
C LEU A 141 10.94 -1.01 -0.21
N LEU A 142 10.32 -0.11 0.55
CA LEU A 142 8.99 0.41 0.23
C LEU A 142 9.03 1.40 -0.94
N HIS A 143 10.11 2.19 -1.05
CA HIS A 143 10.35 3.08 -2.18
C HIS A 143 10.53 2.33 -3.50
N ASP A 144 11.25 1.21 -3.48
CA ASP A 144 11.52 0.41 -4.67
C ASP A 144 10.26 -0.22 -5.24
N LEU A 145 9.26 -0.54 -4.40
CA LEU A 145 7.99 -1.15 -4.83
C LEU A 145 7.17 -0.27 -5.78
N TYR A 146 7.33 1.05 -5.71
CA TYR A 146 6.65 1.99 -6.62
C TYR A 146 7.61 2.72 -7.58
N LYS A 147 8.94 2.59 -7.40
CA LYS A 147 9.94 3.08 -8.37
C LYS A 147 10.26 2.07 -9.47
N ASN A 148 10.11 0.77 -9.21
CA ASN A 148 10.37 -0.29 -10.18
C ASN A 148 9.10 -1.12 -10.48
N PRO A 149 8.53 -1.02 -11.69
CA PRO A 149 7.38 -1.83 -12.13
C PRO A 149 7.72 -3.25 -12.61
N HIS A 150 8.92 -3.75 -12.29
CA HIS A 150 9.48 -4.98 -12.86
C HIS A 150 9.91 -5.98 -11.79
#